data_AF-A0A3B9ERK5-F1
#
_entry.id   AF-A0A3B9ERK5-F1
#
_cell.length_a   1.000
_cell.length_b   1.000
_cell.length_c   1.000
_cell.angle_alpha   90.00
_cell.angle_beta   90.00
_cell.angle_gamma   90.00
#
_symmetry.space_group_name_H-M   'P 1'
#
loop_
_entity.id
_entity.type
_entity.pdbx_description
1 polymer ?
#
loop_
_entity_poly.entity_id
_entity_poly.type
_entity_poly.pdbx_seq_one_letter_code
_entity_poly.pdbx_strand_id
1 'polypeptide(L)' 'SDPDVGEVVVPGVVPKLSKTPGKVRTLGQGIGASNADIYGGLLGLSEDEMADLKAKGII' A
#
# COMPACT_ATOMS: atom_id res chain seq x y z
N SER A 1 5.87 -7.69 12.10
CA SER A 1 5.06 -8.88 11.77
C SER A 1 4.09 -8.48 10.68
N ASP A 2 4.06 -9.25 9.60
CA ASP A 2 3.01 -9.22 8.58
C ASP A 2 1.76 -9.94 9.12
N PRO A 3 0.53 -9.51 8.77
CA PRO A 3 -0.69 -10.20 9.20
C PRO A 3 -0.88 -11.59 8.56
N ASP A 4 -0.39 -11.81 7.33
CA ASP A 4 -0.59 -13.07 6.60
C ASP A 4 0.54 -14.06 6.87
N VAL A 5 1.77 -13.56 7.01
CA VAL A 5 2.98 -14.41 7.11
C VAL A 5 3.77 -14.28 8.41
N GLY A 6 3.34 -13.43 9.35
CA GLY A 6 3.96 -13.32 10.67
C GLY A 6 5.32 -12.60 10.65
N GLU A 7 6.27 -13.06 11.47
CA GLU A 7 7.62 -12.48 11.48
C GLU A 7 8.45 -12.95 10.28
N VAL A 8 9.04 -11.98 9.56
CA VAL A 8 9.83 -12.23 8.36
C VAL A 8 11.15 -11.47 8.44
N VAL A 9 12.25 -12.14 8.09
CA VAL A 9 13.57 -11.52 7.92
C VAL A 9 13.71 -11.03 6.48
N VAL A 10 13.98 -9.74 6.30
CA VAL A 10 14.19 -9.12 4.99
C VAL A 10 15.56 -8.43 4.92
N PRO A 11 16.19 -8.36 3.73
CA PRO A 11 17.41 -7.58 3.56
C PRO A 11 17.21 -6.12 3.99
N GLY A 12 18.19 -5.58 4.70
CA GLY A 12 18.21 -4.17 5.09
C GLY A 12 18.40 -3.22 3.90
N VAL A 13 18.01 -1.95 4.07
CA VAL A 13 18.14 -0.94 3.01
C VAL A 13 19.60 -0.52 2.86
N VAL A 14 20.14 -0.67 1.63
CA VAL A 14 21.53 -0.31 1.29
C VAL A 14 21.60 0.43 -0.07
N PRO A 15 22.55 1.37 -0.26
CA PRO A 15 23.52 1.88 0.73
C PRO A 15 22.85 2.78 1.78
N LYS A 16 23.51 2.96 2.93
CA LYS A 16 23.01 3.82 4.01
C LYS A 16 23.41 5.27 3.77
N LEU A 17 22.44 6.12 3.41
CA LEU A 17 22.65 7.55 3.25
C LEU A 17 22.97 8.20 4.61
N SER A 18 23.93 9.12 4.64
CA SER A 18 24.41 9.74 5.88
C SER A 18 23.38 10.69 6.52
N LYS A 19 22.58 11.39 5.71
CA LYS A 19 21.55 12.33 6.18
C LYS A 19 20.14 11.74 6.20
N THR A 20 19.82 10.86 5.25
CA THR A 20 18.49 10.29 5.07
C THR A 20 18.51 8.75 4.98
N PRO A 21 18.94 8.04 6.04
CA PRO A 21 18.96 6.58 6.03
C PRO A 21 17.58 6.00 5.65
N GLY A 22 17.57 5.10 4.67
CA GLY A 22 16.37 4.37 4.29
C GLY A 22 15.89 3.44 5.42
N LYS A 23 14.59 3.13 5.42
CA LYS A 23 13.95 2.21 6.36
C LYS A 23 12.90 1.37 5.62
N VAL A 24 12.80 0.09 5.95
CA VAL A 24 11.66 -0.75 5.53
C VAL A 24 10.45 -0.31 6.36
N ARG A 25 9.45 0.29 5.71
CA ARG A 25 8.24 0.82 6.39
C ARG A 25 7.10 -0.19 6.42
N THR A 26 7.05 -1.05 5.42
CA THR A 26 6.04 -2.10 5.25
C THR A 26 6.65 -3.25 4.45
N LEU A 27 6.14 -4.47 4.64
CA LEU A 27 6.50 -5.66 3.85
C LEU A 27 5.67 -5.78 2.56
N GLY A 28 4.75 -4.84 2.35
CA GLY A 28 3.71 -4.89 1.34
C GLY A 28 2.37 -4.59 2.00
N GLN A 29 1.46 -3.95 1.29
CA GLN A 29 0.07 -3.84 1.75
C GLN A 29 -0.75 -4.97 1.12
N GLY A 30 -1.90 -5.28 1.73
CA GLY A 30 -2.87 -6.17 1.10
C GLY A 30 -3.35 -5.65 -0.26
N ILE A 31 -3.85 -6.55 -1.09
CA ILE A 31 -4.42 -6.20 -2.39
C ILE A 31 -5.53 -5.16 -2.19
N GLY A 32 -5.48 -4.06 -2.95
CA GLY A 32 -6.47 -2.98 -2.91
C GLY A 32 -6.40 -2.06 -1.69
N ALA A 33 -5.43 -2.23 -0.78
CA ALA A 33 -5.35 -1.46 0.47
C ALA A 33 -5.19 0.06 0.26
N SER A 34 -4.66 0.48 -0.89
CA SER A 34 -4.51 1.89 -1.26
C SER A 34 -5.62 2.41 -2.20
N ASN A 35 -6.64 1.61 -2.55
CA ASN A 35 -7.64 1.99 -3.56
C ASN A 35 -8.42 3.26 -3.16
N ALA A 36 -8.86 3.35 -1.91
CA ALA A 36 -9.61 4.52 -1.42
C ALA A 36 -8.74 5.79 -1.42
N ASP A 37 -7.50 5.69 -0.93
CA ASP A 37 -6.56 6.82 -0.86
C ASP A 37 -6.19 7.33 -2.26
N ILE A 38 -6.00 6.43 -3.23
CA ILE A 38 -5.62 6.80 -4.59
C ILE A 38 -6.83 7.24 -5.39
N TYR A 39 -7.87 6.42 -5.52
CA TYR A 39 -9.02 6.76 -6.35
C TYR A 39 -9.83 7.91 -5.77
N GLY A 40 -10.15 7.88 -4.48
CA GLY A 40 -10.89 8.96 -3.82
C GLY A 40 -10.00 10.15 -3.48
N GLY A 41 -8.89 9.89 -2.76
CA GLY A 41 -8.06 10.97 -2.21
C GLY A 41 -7.23 11.71 -3.26
N LEU A 42 -6.57 10.99 -4.18
CA LEU A 42 -5.69 11.59 -5.18
C LEU A 42 -6.40 11.90 -6.50
N LEU A 43 -7.25 11.00 -6.99
CA LEU A 43 -7.90 11.14 -8.29
C LEU A 43 -9.31 11.75 -8.20
N GLY A 44 -9.87 11.87 -6.99
CA GLY A 44 -11.14 12.56 -6.75
C GLY A 44 -12.39 11.79 -7.18
N LEU A 45 -12.33 10.46 -7.30
CA LEU A 45 -13.52 9.65 -7.55
C LEU A 45 -14.46 9.71 -6.35
N SER A 46 -15.75 9.81 -6.63
CA SER A 46 -16.80 9.73 -5.63
C SER A 46 -16.92 8.31 -5.04
N GLU A 47 -17.58 8.20 -3.90
CA GLU A 47 -17.88 6.90 -3.28
C GLU A 47 -18.74 6.03 -4.20
N ASP A 48 -19.67 6.62 -4.95
CA ASP A 48 -20.54 5.90 -5.90
C ASP A 48 -19.74 5.33 -7.07
N GLU A 49 -18.80 6.09 -7.63
CA GLU A 49 -17.91 5.61 -8.70
C GLU A 49 -17.02 4.46 -8.21
N MET A 50 -16.46 4.57 -7.00
CA MET A 50 -15.66 3.49 -6.42
C MET A 50 -16.51 2.25 -6.12
N ALA A 51 -17.75 2.42 -5.67
CA ALA A 51 -18.69 1.32 -5.44
C ALA A 51 -19.03 0.58 -6.73
N ASP A 52 -19.24 1.31 -7.84
CA ASP A 52 -19.47 0.72 -9.17
C ASP A 52 -18.25 -0.08 -9.67
N LEU A 53 -17.04 0.46 -9.53
CA LEU A 53 -15.81 -0.26 -9.87
C LEU A 53 -15.66 -1.56 -9.08
N LYS A 54 -16.00 -1.52 -7.79
CA LYS A 54 -15.98 -2.71 -6.92
C LYS A 54 -17.06 -3.71 -7.32
N ALA A 55 -18.27 -3.25 -7.62
CA ALA A 55 -19.38 -4.11 -8.07
C ALA A 55 -19.06 -4.81 -9.41
N LYS A 56 -18.29 -4.17 -10.28
CA LYS A 56 -17.79 -4.72 -11.55
C LYS A 56 -16.57 -5.66 -11.39
N GLY A 57 -16.01 -5.77 -10.18
CA GLY A 57 -14.81 -6.57 -9.91
C GLY A 57 -13.53 -6.00 -10.53
N ILE A 58 -13.51 -4.69 -10.80
CA ILE A 58 -12.33 -3.99 -11.32
C ILE A 58 -11.33 -3.69 -10.20
N ILE A 59 -11.83 -3.41 -8.99
CA ILE A 59 -11.06 -3.05 -7.78
C ILE A 59 -11.53 -3.82 -6.55
#